data_AF-A0A0C9TTM3-F1
#
_entry.id   AF-A0A0C9TTM3-F1
#
_cell.length_a   1.000
_cell.length_b   1.000
_cell.length_c   1.000
_cell.angle_alpha   90.00
_cell.angle_beta   90.00
_cell.angle_gamma   90.00
#
_symmetry.space_group_name_H-M   'P 1'
#
loop_
_entity.id
_entity.type
_entity.pdbx_description
1 polymer ?
#
loop_
_entity_poly.entity_id
_entity_poly.type
_entity_poly.pdbx_seq_one_letter_code
_entity_poly.pdbx_strand_id
1 'polypeptide(L)'
;MSEHIAQAVPSWPSQLCKDINKPTIDTRCSPIFDELNFDKFIEVIHNDWQGIVHPLGPMYYFNAKLNAYTRFNVVQSSHEQLQKFEMWLQGLWSLLSANRAELILVAEPFTRAGSERYQYYDAPSQRNFESSFVMESTASSIFGSRESLVEMTNILKDVECFVTDSQSRFLMEPAVFSYARILFILNHNQFLHYYGQPEARLVRSYSILPHQHPKPYGIFWLISVAALLGFPIFEFGHLNCVCVNGIVSPIDIAAYIDKTNSNVKFQMGLATVILAVDSGILGIVATNFQSIPLAMCHGSFIACITCIIAGLITGHLGERLKSPSIFTICAGTLNNHIRLYAAAFSMPTSLCIMGLGLSLIAFFLGGGDPPTSPWASLIICSSIATLSVLEIAVLLMIYSGQLAESPHRNSFGAV
;
A
#
# COMPACT_ATOMS: atom_id res chain seq x y z
N MET A 1 -44.69 -2.01 1.50
CA MET A 1 -43.26 -1.81 1.20
C MET A 1 -42.94 -0.38 0.73
N SER A 2 -43.87 0.35 0.08
CA SER A 2 -43.60 1.73 -0.37
C SER A 2 -43.61 2.81 0.72
N GLU A 3 -44.37 2.66 1.81
CA GLU A 3 -44.47 3.71 2.86
C GLU A 3 -43.19 3.88 3.70
N HIS A 4 -42.48 2.80 4.00
CA HIS A 4 -41.24 2.86 4.79
C HIS A 4 -40.06 3.49 4.02
N ILE A 5 -40.12 3.49 2.69
CA ILE A 5 -39.05 4.00 1.81
C ILE A 5 -39.19 5.52 1.61
N ALA A 6 -40.40 6.06 1.69
CA ALA A 6 -40.67 7.49 1.56
C ALA A 6 -39.97 8.37 2.62
N GLN A 7 -39.34 7.74 3.61
CA GLN A 7 -38.62 8.39 4.71
C GLN A 7 -37.08 8.40 4.51
N ALA A 8 -36.59 7.88 3.40
CA ALA A 8 -35.17 7.86 3.07
C ALA A 8 -34.72 9.26 2.62
N VAL A 9 -33.74 9.83 3.32
CA VAL A 9 -33.15 11.12 2.98
C VAL A 9 -31.72 10.88 2.53
N PRO A 10 -31.39 11.02 1.23
CA PRO A 10 -29.99 10.99 0.81
C PRO A 10 -29.28 12.18 1.43
N SER A 11 -28.18 11.92 2.12
CA SER A 11 -27.38 12.93 2.81
C SER A 11 -25.96 12.90 2.30
N TRP A 12 -25.31 14.06 2.25
CA TRP A 12 -23.86 14.06 2.01
C TRP A 12 -23.13 13.57 3.26
N PRO A 13 -21.96 12.91 3.13
CA PRO A 13 -21.19 12.44 4.28
C PRO A 13 -20.86 13.57 5.29
N SER A 14 -20.72 14.81 4.82
CA SER A 14 -20.49 16.01 5.64
C SER A 14 -21.75 16.57 6.33
N GLN A 15 -22.94 16.12 5.95
CA GLN A 15 -24.23 16.57 6.50
C GLN A 15 -24.66 15.72 7.71
N LEU A 16 -24.25 14.46 7.78
CA LEU A 16 -24.52 13.59 8.94
C LEU A 16 -23.99 14.16 10.26
N CYS A 17 -22.87 14.90 10.23
CA CYS A 17 -22.33 15.56 11.42
C CYS A 17 -22.98 16.92 11.75
N LYS A 18 -23.71 17.56 10.81
CA LYS A 18 -24.20 18.93 11.02
C LYS A 18 -25.60 19.00 11.62
N ASP A 19 -26.43 17.98 11.38
CA ASP A 19 -27.83 17.98 11.80
C ASP A 19 -28.09 17.25 13.13
N ILE A 20 -27.06 16.61 13.71
CA ILE A 20 -27.11 16.11 15.09
C ILE A 20 -26.81 17.31 15.99
N ASN A 21 -27.87 18.00 16.39
CA ASN A 21 -27.99 18.97 17.48
C ASN A 21 -26.68 19.31 18.22
N LYS A 22 -26.34 20.61 18.29
CA LYS A 22 -25.61 21.21 19.41
C LYS A 22 -26.06 20.51 20.70
N PRO A 23 -25.23 19.67 21.34
CA PRO A 23 -25.58 19.20 22.65
C PRO A 23 -25.55 20.43 23.55
N THR A 24 -26.65 20.65 24.27
CA THR A 24 -26.57 21.21 25.61
C THR A 24 -25.59 20.31 26.37
N ILE A 25 -24.31 20.69 26.34
CA ILE A 25 -23.26 20.03 27.10
C ILE A 25 -23.66 20.22 28.56
N ASP A 26 -24.18 19.16 29.18
CA ASP A 26 -24.28 19.05 30.62
C ASP A 26 -22.84 19.00 31.16
N THR A 27 -22.40 20.10 31.75
CA THR A 27 -21.04 20.34 32.24
C THR A 27 -20.66 19.52 33.48
N ARG A 28 -21.40 18.45 33.80
CA ARG A 28 -21.14 17.60 34.96
C ARG A 28 -20.33 16.34 34.69
N CYS A 29 -20.03 16.03 33.43
CA CYS A 29 -19.06 14.99 33.10
C CYS A 29 -17.72 15.64 32.74
N SER A 30 -16.83 15.74 33.73
CA SER A 30 -15.42 16.07 33.53
C SER A 30 -14.75 15.09 32.55
N PRO A 31 -13.72 15.53 31.82
CA PRO A 31 -13.04 14.70 30.83
C PRO A 31 -12.15 13.69 31.55
N ILE A 32 -12.61 12.45 31.66
CA ILE A 32 -11.72 11.31 31.89
C ILE A 32 -11.18 10.93 30.51
N PHE A 33 -10.17 11.67 30.05
CA PHE A 33 -9.36 11.34 28.88
C PHE A 33 -7.96 10.83 29.25
N ASP A 34 -7.75 10.51 30.52
CA ASP A 34 -6.53 9.85 30.97
C ASP A 34 -6.72 8.34 30.91
N GLU A 35 -5.87 7.69 30.10
CA GLU A 35 -5.69 6.24 30.00
C GLU A 35 -6.88 5.41 29.47
N LEU A 36 -7.34 5.70 28.24
CA LEU A 36 -7.96 4.66 27.43
C LEU A 36 -6.88 3.68 26.97
N ASN A 37 -6.73 2.62 27.77
CA ASN A 37 -5.90 1.46 27.47
C ASN A 37 -6.47 0.77 26.22
N PHE A 38 -5.91 1.07 25.04
CA PHE A 38 -6.38 0.58 23.73
C PHE A 38 -6.25 -0.95 23.55
N ASP A 39 -5.70 -1.67 24.54
CA ASP A 39 -5.39 -3.10 24.46
C ASP A 39 -6.58 -4.03 24.76
N LYS A 40 -7.79 -3.49 25.00
CA LYS A 40 -9.02 -4.29 25.13
C LYS A 40 -10.13 -3.76 24.22
N PHE A 41 -9.99 -4.00 22.91
CA PHE A 41 -11.14 -4.00 22.02
C PHE A 41 -12.07 -5.14 22.43
N ILE A 42 -13.12 -4.83 23.18
CA ILE A 42 -14.22 -5.77 23.38
C ILE A 42 -15.02 -5.74 22.09
N GLU A 43 -14.89 -6.78 21.26
CA GLU A 43 -15.81 -7.01 20.16
C GLU A 43 -17.20 -7.25 20.75
N VAL A 44 -18.06 -6.23 20.69
CA VAL A 44 -19.47 -6.38 21.04
C VAL A 44 -20.18 -6.86 19.79
N ILE A 45 -20.45 -8.17 19.74
CA ILE A 45 -21.28 -8.77 18.71
C ILE A 45 -22.72 -8.79 19.24
N HIS A 46 -23.62 -8.05 18.58
CA HIS A 46 -25.05 -8.06 18.89
C HIS A 46 -25.83 -8.45 17.63
N ASN A 47 -26.39 -9.66 17.62
CA ASN A 47 -26.94 -10.29 16.41
C ASN A 47 -25.87 -10.38 15.30
N ASP A 48 -26.16 -9.87 14.10
CA ASP A 48 -25.24 -9.81 12.96
C ASP A 48 -24.42 -8.50 12.90
N TRP A 49 -24.52 -7.64 13.93
CA TRP A 49 -23.79 -6.38 14.01
C TRP A 49 -22.53 -6.52 14.86
N GLN A 50 -21.39 -6.19 14.29
CA GLN A 50 -20.09 -6.14 14.95
C GLN A 50 -19.77 -4.70 15.36
N GLY A 51 -19.61 -4.47 16.66
CA GLY A 51 -19.19 -3.19 17.21
C GLY A 51 -17.71 -2.90 16.91
N ILE A 52 -17.43 -1.74 16.33
CA ILE A 52 -16.11 -1.24 16.00
C ILE A 52 -15.95 0.11 16.69
N VAL A 53 -15.04 0.18 17.66
CA VAL A 53 -14.72 1.44 18.34
C VAL A 53 -13.78 2.25 17.47
N HIS A 54 -14.22 3.44 17.09
CA HIS A 54 -13.38 4.39 16.40
C HIS A 54 -12.36 4.97 17.39
N PRO A 55 -11.08 5.13 17.02
CA PRO A 55 -10.01 5.69 17.84
C PRO A 55 -10.31 7.04 18.50
N LEU A 56 -11.22 7.85 17.95
CA LEU A 56 -11.69 9.09 18.59
C LEU A 56 -12.74 8.87 19.69
N GLY A 57 -13.06 7.62 20.02
CA GLY A 57 -14.06 7.24 21.02
C GLY A 57 -15.45 6.80 20.51
N PRO A 58 -15.99 7.23 19.35
CA PRO A 58 -17.35 6.83 18.97
C PRO A 58 -17.40 5.37 18.52
N MET A 59 -18.43 4.65 18.93
CA MET A 59 -18.67 3.27 18.53
C MET A 59 -19.55 3.22 17.28
N TYR A 60 -19.15 2.41 16.32
CA TYR A 60 -19.92 2.09 15.12
C TYR A 60 -20.29 0.62 15.13
N TYR A 61 -21.31 0.27 14.37
CA TYR A 61 -21.72 -1.11 14.18
C TYR A 61 -21.70 -1.43 12.69
N PHE A 62 -21.07 -2.54 12.32
CA PHE A 62 -21.02 -3.05 10.96
C PHE A 62 -21.81 -4.35 10.83
N ASN A 63 -22.66 -4.45 9.82
CA ASN A 63 -23.37 -5.68 9.50
C ASN A 63 -22.90 -6.21 8.14
N ALA A 64 -22.16 -7.31 8.16
CA ALA A 64 -21.56 -7.89 6.95
C ALA A 64 -22.61 -8.42 5.96
N LYS A 65 -23.76 -8.90 6.43
CA LYS A 65 -24.84 -9.41 5.54
C LYS A 65 -25.54 -8.27 4.81
N LEU A 66 -25.68 -7.14 5.48
CA LEU A 66 -26.30 -5.93 4.93
C LEU A 66 -25.27 -5.00 4.27
N ASN A 67 -23.98 -5.30 4.35
CA ASN A 67 -22.87 -4.45 3.92
C ASN A 67 -23.06 -2.96 4.32
N ALA A 68 -23.39 -2.73 5.59
CA ALA A 68 -23.78 -1.42 6.08
C ALA A 68 -23.13 -1.06 7.43
N TYR A 69 -22.80 0.23 7.58
CA TYR A 69 -22.35 0.84 8.83
C TYR A 69 -23.46 1.71 9.45
N THR A 70 -23.50 1.74 10.78
CA THR A 70 -24.35 2.67 11.52
C THR A 70 -23.69 3.12 12.82
N ARG A 71 -23.96 4.38 13.23
CA ARG A 71 -23.72 4.86 14.60
C ARG A 71 -24.87 4.57 15.55
N PHE A 72 -25.98 4.07 15.02
CA PHE A 72 -27.14 3.70 15.82
C PHE A 72 -26.71 2.74 16.93
N ASN A 73 -27.08 3.02 18.17
CA ASN A 73 -26.67 2.18 19.30
C ASN A 73 -27.43 0.85 19.29
N VAL A 74 -26.95 -0.10 18.48
CA VAL A 74 -27.58 -1.39 18.23
C VAL A 74 -27.82 -2.15 19.54
N VAL A 75 -26.92 -2.00 20.53
CA VAL A 75 -27.02 -2.67 21.84
C VAL A 75 -28.15 -2.12 22.71
N GLN A 76 -28.42 -0.82 22.63
CA GLN A 76 -29.50 -0.18 23.42
C GLN A 76 -30.85 -0.19 22.69
N SER A 77 -30.86 -0.60 21.41
CA SER A 77 -32.05 -0.58 20.57
C SER A 77 -32.99 -1.73 20.91
N SER A 78 -34.30 -1.47 20.92
CA SER A 78 -35.27 -2.56 21.03
C SER A 78 -35.20 -3.46 19.81
N HIS A 79 -35.51 -4.76 19.98
CA HIS A 79 -35.52 -5.72 18.88
C HIS A 79 -36.42 -5.27 17.73
N GLU A 80 -37.59 -4.70 18.04
CA GLU A 80 -38.53 -4.17 17.04
C GLU A 80 -37.92 -3.00 16.24
N GLN A 81 -37.23 -2.07 16.90
CA GLN A 81 -36.62 -0.92 16.25
C GLN A 81 -35.44 -1.34 15.36
N LEU A 82 -34.60 -2.26 15.84
CA LEU A 82 -33.50 -2.80 15.05
C LEU A 82 -34.03 -3.56 13.82
N GLN A 83 -35.07 -4.37 13.99
CA GLN A 83 -35.70 -5.10 12.89
C GLN A 83 -36.30 -4.15 11.84
N LYS A 84 -36.95 -3.05 12.27
CA LYS A 84 -37.45 -2.01 11.36
C LYS A 84 -36.32 -1.37 10.56
N PHE A 85 -35.20 -1.06 11.22
CA PHE A 85 -34.02 -0.51 10.56
C PHE A 85 -33.40 -1.47 9.55
N GLU A 86 -33.27 -2.75 9.89
CA GLU A 86 -32.76 -3.79 8.98
C GLU A 86 -33.68 -4.03 7.78
N MET A 87 -35.00 -4.07 8.00
CA MET A 87 -35.98 -4.14 6.90
C MET A 87 -35.89 -2.91 5.99
N TRP A 88 -35.67 -1.72 6.56
CA TRP A 88 -35.46 -0.51 5.79
C TRP A 88 -34.18 -0.58 4.95
N LEU A 89 -33.06 -1.03 5.52
CA LEU A 89 -31.80 -1.25 4.78
C LEU A 89 -31.97 -2.26 3.65
N GLN A 90 -32.66 -3.38 3.89
CA GLN A 90 -32.95 -4.37 2.86
C GLN A 90 -33.84 -3.82 1.74
N GLY A 91 -34.84 -3.01 2.11
CA GLY A 91 -35.69 -2.28 1.17
C GLY A 91 -34.89 -1.30 0.32
N LEU A 92 -34.01 -0.51 0.94
CA LEU A 92 -33.12 0.41 0.24
C LEU A 92 -32.19 -0.33 -0.74
N TRP A 93 -31.61 -1.46 -0.30
CA TRP A 93 -30.80 -2.33 -1.14
C TRP A 93 -31.55 -2.98 -2.30
N SER A 94 -32.87 -3.14 -2.20
CA SER A 94 -33.69 -3.63 -3.31
C SER A 94 -33.88 -2.56 -4.39
N LEU A 95 -33.80 -1.27 -4.01
CA LEU A 95 -33.92 -0.14 -4.92
C LEU A 95 -32.59 0.22 -5.60
N LEU A 96 -31.46 0.00 -4.93
CA LEU A 96 -30.15 0.46 -5.40
C LEU A 96 -29.52 -0.34 -6.57
N SER A 97 -30.18 -1.36 -7.15
CA SER A 97 -29.83 -2.05 -8.41
C SER A 97 -28.39 -2.62 -8.61
N ALA A 98 -28.35 -3.90 -9.01
CA ALA A 98 -27.26 -4.75 -9.52
C ALA A 98 -25.95 -4.94 -8.72
N ASN A 99 -25.28 -3.91 -8.19
CA ASN A 99 -23.90 -4.05 -7.69
C ASN A 99 -23.78 -3.95 -6.15
N ARG A 100 -24.52 -4.80 -5.42
CA ARG A 100 -24.44 -4.88 -3.94
C ARG A 100 -23.05 -5.16 -3.39
N ALA A 101 -22.22 -5.88 -4.14
CA ALA A 101 -20.85 -6.18 -3.73
C ALA A 101 -19.92 -4.95 -3.78
N GLU A 102 -20.33 -3.91 -4.51
CA GLU A 102 -19.50 -2.75 -4.83
C GLU A 102 -19.89 -1.48 -4.06
N LEU A 103 -20.87 -1.53 -3.16
CA LEU A 103 -21.32 -0.38 -2.39
C LEU A 103 -21.39 -0.73 -0.91
N ILE A 104 -20.95 0.17 -0.04
CA ILE A 104 -21.14 0.13 1.40
C ILE A 104 -22.15 1.22 1.74
N LEU A 105 -23.17 0.86 2.53
CA LEU A 105 -24.21 1.80 2.94
C LEU A 105 -23.91 2.33 4.34
N VAL A 106 -23.83 3.64 4.51
CA VAL A 106 -23.81 4.24 5.85
C VAL A 106 -25.16 4.84 6.11
N ALA A 107 -25.82 4.33 7.14
CA ALA A 107 -27.17 4.73 7.47
C ALA A 107 -27.32 5.07 8.94
N GLU A 108 -28.05 6.14 9.22
CA GLU A 108 -28.34 6.61 10.57
C GLU A 108 -29.83 6.90 10.71
N PRO A 109 -30.53 6.33 11.71
CA PRO A 109 -31.86 6.76 12.06
C PRO A 109 -31.79 8.18 12.66
N PHE A 110 -32.72 9.03 12.27
CA PHE A 110 -32.90 10.35 12.85
C PHE A 110 -34.38 10.65 13.05
N THR A 111 -34.72 11.42 14.08
CA THR A 111 -36.11 11.80 14.35
C THR A 111 -36.34 13.22 13.88
N ARG A 112 -37.33 13.45 13.01
CA ARG A 112 -37.77 14.80 12.62
C ARG A 112 -39.28 14.91 12.78
N ALA A 113 -39.71 15.90 13.57
CA ALA A 113 -41.11 16.18 13.85
C ALA A 113 -41.89 14.95 14.38
N GLY A 114 -41.28 14.15 15.26
CA GLY A 114 -41.90 12.96 15.86
C GLY A 114 -42.00 11.73 14.94
N SER A 115 -41.58 11.85 13.68
CA SER A 115 -41.43 10.71 12.77
C SER A 115 -39.99 10.20 12.78
N GLU A 116 -39.80 8.89 12.96
CA GLU A 116 -38.53 8.23 12.64
C GLU A 116 -38.30 8.31 11.13
N ARG A 117 -37.09 8.69 10.76
CA ARG A 117 -36.62 8.75 9.38
C ARG A 117 -35.19 8.19 9.34
N TYR A 118 -34.71 7.93 8.15
CA TYR A 118 -33.38 7.33 7.96
C TYR A 118 -32.60 8.17 6.96
N GLN A 119 -31.42 8.62 7.37
CA GLN A 119 -30.44 9.24 6.48
C GLN A 119 -29.47 8.18 6.01
N TYR A 120 -29.06 8.28 4.74
CA TYR A 120 -27.99 7.43 4.23
C TYR A 120 -27.11 8.14 3.22
N TYR A 121 -25.91 7.60 3.06
CA TYR A 121 -25.10 7.77 1.87
C TYR A 121 -24.54 6.43 1.42
N ASP A 122 -24.29 6.32 0.12
CA ASP A 122 -23.60 5.21 -0.50
C ASP A 122 -22.11 5.54 -0.67
N ALA A 123 -21.25 4.63 -0.25
CA ALA A 123 -19.82 4.70 -0.45
C ALA A 123 -19.37 3.56 -1.38
N PRO A 124 -18.58 3.81 -2.42
CA PRO A 124 -18.04 2.73 -3.24
C PRO A 124 -17.17 1.78 -2.40
N SER A 125 -17.51 0.50 -2.43
CA SER A 125 -16.68 -0.61 -1.92
C SER A 125 -15.42 -0.69 -2.79
N GLN A 126 -14.26 -0.53 -2.16
CA GLN A 126 -12.97 -0.49 -2.84
C GLN A 126 -12.57 -1.82 -3.54
N ARG A 127 -13.34 -2.91 -3.41
CA ARG A 127 -12.98 -4.25 -3.94
C ARG A 127 -12.84 -4.33 -5.47
N ASN A 128 -13.59 -3.54 -6.25
CA ASN A 128 -13.55 -3.57 -7.73
C ASN A 128 -12.89 -2.33 -8.37
N PHE A 129 -12.46 -1.35 -7.56
CA PHE A 129 -11.78 -0.16 -8.07
C PHE A 129 -10.32 -0.43 -8.51
N GLU A 130 -9.73 -1.56 -8.10
CA GLU A 130 -8.31 -1.87 -8.36
C GLU A 130 -7.95 -2.18 -9.82
N SER A 131 -8.89 -2.62 -10.67
CA SER A 131 -8.51 -3.25 -11.95
C SER A 131 -8.60 -2.39 -13.22
N SER A 132 -9.33 -1.27 -13.22
CA SER A 132 -9.62 -0.53 -14.47
C SER A 132 -9.28 0.97 -14.48
N PHE A 133 -9.00 1.59 -13.33
CA PHE A 133 -8.78 3.05 -13.28
C PHE A 133 -7.58 3.52 -12.42
N VAL A 134 -6.85 2.61 -11.78
CA VAL A 134 -5.74 2.94 -10.84
C VAL A 134 -4.46 3.41 -11.55
N MET A 135 -4.41 3.41 -12.88
CA MET A 135 -3.15 3.68 -13.57
C MET A 135 -2.64 5.12 -13.40
N GLU A 136 -3.40 6.07 -12.84
CA GLU A 136 -2.98 7.47 -12.93
C GLU A 136 -3.65 8.44 -11.93
N SER A 137 -3.76 8.09 -10.65
CA SER A 137 -4.48 8.92 -9.67
C SER A 137 -3.81 8.96 -8.29
N THR A 138 -2.93 9.94 -8.04
CA THR A 138 -2.50 10.28 -6.66
C THR A 138 -2.34 11.78 -6.45
N ALA A 139 -3.02 12.30 -5.44
CA ALA A 139 -3.12 13.73 -5.07
C ALA A 139 -1.80 14.46 -4.84
N SER A 140 -0.72 13.77 -4.49
CA SER A 140 0.54 14.45 -4.16
C SER A 140 1.22 15.10 -5.37
N SER A 141 0.95 14.64 -6.59
CA SER A 141 1.48 15.24 -7.83
C SER A 141 0.60 16.33 -8.40
N ILE A 142 -0.70 16.32 -8.07
CA ILE A 142 -1.67 17.25 -8.63
C ILE A 142 -1.54 18.62 -7.97
N PHE A 143 -1.16 18.68 -6.69
CA PHE A 143 -1.04 19.95 -6.00
C PHE A 143 0.27 20.68 -6.23
N GLY A 144 1.27 20.04 -6.86
CA GLY A 144 2.57 20.62 -7.17
C GLY A 144 3.14 21.48 -6.04
N SER A 145 3.94 22.49 -6.38
CA SER A 145 4.30 23.54 -5.41
C SER A 145 3.08 24.41 -5.12
N ARG A 146 3.16 25.28 -4.11
CA ARG A 146 2.10 26.27 -3.83
C ARG A 146 1.74 27.08 -5.09
N GLU A 147 2.69 27.33 -5.98
CA GLU A 147 2.44 27.99 -7.26
C GLU A 147 1.57 27.14 -8.20
N SER A 148 1.82 25.83 -8.32
CA SER A 148 1.00 24.92 -9.15
C SER A 148 -0.44 24.81 -8.65
N LEU A 149 -0.63 24.85 -7.34
CA LEU A 149 -1.95 24.89 -6.71
C LEU A 149 -2.71 26.18 -7.04
N VAL A 150 -2.01 27.33 -7.02
CA VAL A 150 -2.57 28.63 -7.42
C VAL A 150 -2.91 28.64 -8.91
N GLU A 151 -2.04 28.09 -9.75
CA GLU A 151 -2.26 27.98 -11.19
C GLU A 151 -3.45 27.07 -11.51
N MET A 152 -3.56 25.91 -10.86
CA MET A 152 -4.76 25.06 -10.97
C MET A 152 -6.00 25.79 -10.48
N THR A 153 -5.95 26.50 -9.35
CA THR A 153 -7.10 27.24 -8.84
C THR A 153 -7.54 28.34 -9.81
N ASN A 154 -6.59 28.98 -10.50
CA ASN A 154 -6.88 29.97 -11.53
C ASN A 154 -7.48 29.33 -12.80
N ILE A 155 -6.93 28.21 -13.27
CA ILE A 155 -7.50 27.43 -14.38
C ILE A 155 -8.92 26.97 -14.05
N LEU A 156 -9.17 26.53 -12.81
CA LEU A 156 -10.49 26.12 -12.34
C LEU A 156 -11.48 27.29 -12.32
N LYS A 157 -11.03 28.48 -11.88
CA LYS A 157 -11.81 29.72 -11.96
C LYS A 157 -12.15 30.10 -13.39
N ASP A 158 -11.19 29.95 -14.31
CA ASP A 158 -11.41 30.26 -15.72
C ASP A 158 -12.37 29.25 -16.36
N VAL A 159 -12.28 27.96 -16.01
CA VAL A 159 -13.24 26.93 -16.44
C VAL A 159 -14.65 27.23 -15.92
N GLU A 160 -14.80 27.69 -14.66
CA GLU A 160 -16.10 28.10 -14.11
C GLU A 160 -16.70 29.29 -14.88
N CYS A 161 -15.87 30.27 -15.27
CA CYS A 161 -16.27 31.37 -16.14
C CYS A 161 -16.63 30.91 -17.57
N PHE A 162 -15.94 29.92 -18.12
CA PHE A 162 -16.23 29.36 -19.45
C PHE A 162 -17.52 28.53 -19.48
N VAL A 163 -17.86 27.83 -18.38
CA VAL A 163 -19.12 27.06 -18.24
C VAL A 163 -20.34 27.98 -18.28
N THR A 164 -20.21 29.22 -17.80
CA THR A 164 -21.30 30.21 -17.88
C THR A 164 -21.53 30.78 -19.28
N ASP A 165 -20.59 30.59 -20.22
CA ASP A 165 -20.70 31.11 -21.58
C ASP A 165 -21.10 30.01 -22.57
N SER A 166 -22.39 29.97 -22.90
CA SER A 166 -23.14 28.87 -23.53
C SER A 166 -22.69 28.37 -24.93
N GLN A 167 -21.59 28.86 -25.50
CA GLN A 167 -21.19 28.59 -26.90
C GLN A 167 -19.96 27.67 -27.09
N SER A 168 -19.22 27.28 -26.05
CA SER A 168 -17.95 26.52 -26.19
C SER A 168 -18.11 25.00 -26.02
N ARG A 169 -19.04 24.35 -26.74
CA ARG A 169 -19.35 22.90 -26.57
C ARG A 169 -18.21 21.92 -26.92
N PHE A 170 -17.21 22.32 -27.70
CA PHE A 170 -16.17 21.40 -28.21
C PHE A 170 -14.86 21.36 -27.41
N LEU A 171 -14.60 22.34 -26.52
CA LEU A 171 -13.42 22.34 -25.64
C LEU A 171 -13.71 21.72 -24.26
N MET A 172 -14.96 21.38 -23.98
CA MET A 172 -15.39 20.92 -22.66
C MET A 172 -14.99 19.48 -22.31
N GLU A 173 -14.88 18.55 -23.26
CA GLU A 173 -14.62 17.14 -22.91
C GLU A 173 -13.29 16.94 -22.16
N PRO A 174 -12.12 17.36 -22.67
CA PRO A 174 -10.85 17.14 -21.98
C PRO A 174 -10.75 17.87 -20.63
N ALA A 175 -11.32 19.08 -20.55
CA ALA A 175 -11.35 19.89 -19.34
C ALA A 175 -12.27 19.28 -18.28
N VAL A 176 -13.44 18.77 -18.66
CA VAL A 176 -14.38 18.08 -17.76
C VAL A 176 -13.79 16.75 -17.28
N PHE A 177 -13.12 15.98 -18.13
CA PHE A 177 -12.41 14.77 -17.69
C PHE A 177 -11.27 15.09 -16.71
N SER A 178 -10.49 16.14 -16.98
CA SER A 178 -9.42 16.59 -16.07
C SER A 178 -9.99 17.08 -14.73
N TYR A 179 -11.09 17.84 -14.78
CA TYR A 179 -11.80 18.33 -13.59
C TYR A 179 -12.39 17.20 -12.77
N ALA A 180 -13.12 16.27 -13.39
CA ALA A 180 -13.68 15.10 -12.75
C ALA A 180 -12.60 14.23 -12.11
N ARG A 181 -11.42 14.12 -12.74
CA ARG A 181 -10.27 13.38 -12.21
C ARG A 181 -9.61 14.09 -11.03
N ILE A 182 -9.44 15.42 -11.08
CA ILE A 182 -8.93 16.22 -9.95
C ILE A 182 -9.92 16.17 -8.77
N LEU A 183 -11.22 16.30 -9.02
CA LEU A 183 -12.26 16.18 -8.01
C LEU A 183 -12.37 14.77 -7.44
N PHE A 184 -12.22 13.74 -8.27
CA PHE A 184 -12.18 12.36 -7.82
C PHE A 184 -10.96 12.14 -6.92
N ILE A 185 -9.81 12.68 -7.28
CA ILE A 185 -8.59 12.59 -6.47
C ILE A 185 -8.74 13.37 -5.15
N LEU A 186 -9.29 14.58 -5.20
CA LEU A 186 -9.61 15.38 -4.02
C LEU A 186 -10.61 14.68 -3.11
N ASN A 187 -11.71 14.16 -3.67
CA ASN A 187 -12.74 13.45 -2.94
C ASN A 187 -12.22 12.12 -2.40
N HIS A 188 -11.41 11.37 -3.14
CA HIS A 188 -10.83 10.11 -2.68
C HIS A 188 -9.87 10.37 -1.51
N ASN A 189 -8.99 11.36 -1.63
CA ASN A 189 -8.08 11.74 -0.55
C ASN A 189 -8.82 12.38 0.63
N GLN A 190 -9.88 13.16 0.40
CA GLN A 190 -10.75 13.63 1.47
C GLN A 190 -11.47 12.47 2.15
N PHE A 191 -12.00 11.49 1.42
CA PHE A 191 -12.70 10.33 1.98
C PHE A 191 -11.76 9.47 2.84
N LEU A 192 -10.51 9.32 2.41
CA LEU A 192 -9.46 8.65 3.18
C LEU A 192 -9.03 9.43 4.44
N HIS A 193 -9.23 10.75 4.46
CA HIS A 193 -8.79 11.65 5.54
C HIS A 193 -9.93 12.39 6.26
N TYR A 194 -11.20 12.00 6.06
CA TYR A 194 -12.33 12.71 6.65
C TYR A 194 -12.41 12.44 8.15
N TYR A 195 -11.79 13.31 8.93
CA TYR A 195 -11.82 13.32 10.39
C TYR A 195 -13.26 13.15 10.90
N GLY A 196 -13.55 11.99 11.49
CA GLY A 196 -14.81 11.70 12.17
C GLY A 196 -15.75 10.72 11.47
N GLN A 197 -15.48 10.24 10.25
CA GLN A 197 -16.31 9.19 9.61
C GLN A 197 -15.83 7.78 9.96
N PRO A 198 -16.72 6.79 10.10
CA PRO A 198 -16.38 5.41 10.45
C PRO A 198 -15.35 4.77 9.50
N GLU A 199 -15.39 5.22 8.24
CA GLU A 199 -14.63 4.67 7.12
C GLU A 199 -13.32 5.44 6.89
N ALA A 200 -13.07 6.50 7.66
CA ALA A 200 -11.89 7.34 7.48
C ALA A 200 -10.65 6.73 8.14
N ARG A 201 -9.48 6.94 7.52
CA ARG A 201 -8.22 6.42 8.03
C ARG A 201 -7.79 7.23 9.24
N LEU A 202 -7.77 6.60 10.40
CA LEU A 202 -7.44 7.24 11.68
C LEU A 202 -5.96 7.35 11.95
N VAL A 203 -5.22 6.35 11.48
CA VAL A 203 -3.77 6.29 11.62
C VAL A 203 -3.21 5.92 10.25
N ARG A 204 -2.21 6.68 9.80
CA ARG A 204 -1.64 6.57 8.45
C ARG A 204 -1.21 5.15 8.08
N SER A 205 -0.75 4.39 9.08
CA SER A 205 -0.25 3.02 8.95
C SER A 205 -1.33 1.94 8.92
N TYR A 206 -2.61 2.26 9.19
CA TYR A 206 -3.67 1.26 9.27
C TYR A 206 -4.48 1.19 7.98
N SER A 207 -4.70 -0.03 7.49
CA SER A 207 -5.63 -0.26 6.40
C SER A 207 -7.07 -0.08 6.89
N ILE A 208 -7.88 0.70 6.16
CA ILE A 208 -9.34 0.77 6.34
C ILE A 208 -10.02 -0.51 5.86
N LEU A 209 -9.38 -1.25 4.94
CA LEU A 209 -9.95 -2.46 4.37
C LEU A 209 -9.87 -3.58 5.42
N PRO A 210 -10.99 -4.21 5.80
CA PRO A 210 -10.96 -5.34 6.72
C PRO A 210 -10.12 -6.43 6.08
N HIS A 211 -8.91 -6.65 6.62
CA HIS A 211 -7.93 -7.67 6.28
C HIS A 211 -8.21 -8.27 4.90
N GLN A 212 -7.96 -7.52 3.83
CA GLN A 212 -7.96 -8.12 2.50
C GLN A 212 -6.97 -9.27 2.59
N HIS A 213 -7.49 -10.50 2.57
CA HIS A 213 -6.66 -11.68 2.64
C HIS A 213 -5.57 -11.51 1.58
N PRO A 214 -4.29 -11.55 1.98
CA PRO A 214 -3.21 -11.31 1.03
C PRO A 214 -3.43 -12.24 -0.15
N LYS A 215 -3.53 -11.67 -1.36
CA LYS A 215 -3.64 -12.45 -2.61
C LYS A 215 -2.63 -13.60 -2.51
N PRO A 216 -3.03 -14.85 -2.78
CA PRO A 216 -2.18 -16.02 -2.56
C PRO A 216 -0.77 -15.75 -3.10
N TYR A 217 0.25 -16.07 -2.29
CA TYR A 217 1.63 -15.86 -2.67
C TYR A 217 1.91 -16.63 -3.95
N GLY A 218 2.18 -15.92 -5.04
CA GLY A 218 2.55 -16.54 -6.31
C GLY A 218 3.84 -17.34 -6.14
N ILE A 219 4.01 -18.42 -6.91
CA ILE A 219 5.17 -19.30 -6.80
C ILE A 219 6.50 -18.55 -6.96
N PHE A 220 6.54 -17.53 -7.82
CA PHE A 220 7.71 -16.68 -8.00
C PHE A 220 8.10 -15.91 -6.73
N TRP A 221 7.12 -15.43 -5.96
CA TRP A 221 7.40 -14.77 -4.68
C TRP A 221 8.02 -15.73 -3.68
N LEU A 222 7.50 -16.96 -3.58
CA LEU A 222 8.06 -17.99 -2.69
C LEU A 222 9.49 -18.35 -3.09
N ILE A 223 9.76 -18.46 -4.40
CA ILE A 223 11.11 -18.68 -4.93
C ILE A 223 12.04 -17.52 -4.54
N SER A 224 11.62 -16.27 -4.72
CA SER A 224 12.41 -15.10 -4.34
C SER A 224 12.68 -15.05 -2.83
N VAL A 225 11.68 -15.36 -2.00
CA VAL A 225 11.83 -15.46 -0.55
C VAL A 225 12.84 -16.53 -0.17
N ALA A 226 12.78 -17.72 -0.79
CA ALA A 226 13.72 -18.80 -0.52
C ALA A 226 15.15 -18.46 -0.98
N ALA A 227 15.31 -17.93 -2.19
CA ALA A 227 16.60 -17.52 -2.74
C ALA A 227 17.26 -16.41 -1.90
N LEU A 228 16.45 -15.45 -1.44
CA LEU A 228 16.90 -14.31 -0.66
C LEU A 228 16.80 -14.53 0.86
N LEU A 229 16.91 -15.77 1.32
CA LEU A 229 17.01 -16.16 2.74
C LEU A 229 15.90 -15.58 3.65
N GLY A 230 14.71 -15.32 3.11
CA GLY A 230 13.58 -14.74 3.82
C GLY A 230 13.58 -13.22 3.97
N PHE A 231 14.65 -12.52 3.55
CA PHE A 231 14.73 -11.05 3.63
C PHE A 231 13.58 -10.30 2.93
N PRO A 232 13.04 -10.76 1.78
CA PRO A 232 11.91 -10.09 1.15
C PRO A 232 10.67 -10.02 2.04
N ILE A 233 10.46 -10.95 2.98
CA ILE A 233 9.31 -10.91 3.90
C ILE A 233 9.42 -9.72 4.85
N PHE A 234 10.61 -9.47 5.39
CA PHE A 234 10.86 -8.35 6.30
C PHE A 234 10.70 -7.01 5.58
N GLU A 235 11.29 -6.88 4.38
CA GLU A 235 11.14 -5.65 3.59
C GLU A 235 9.72 -5.44 3.08
N PHE A 236 9.00 -6.53 2.74
CA PHE A 236 7.58 -6.44 2.40
C PHE A 236 6.76 -5.91 3.59
N GLY A 237 7.03 -6.38 4.81
CA GLY A 237 6.37 -5.86 6.01
C GLY A 237 6.60 -4.36 6.21
N HIS A 238 7.86 -3.91 6.08
CA HIS A 238 8.21 -2.49 6.17
C HIS A 238 7.55 -1.66 5.06
N LEU A 239 7.64 -2.10 3.81
CA LEU A 239 7.02 -1.42 2.68
C LEU A 239 5.50 -1.37 2.82
N ASN A 240 4.86 -2.42 3.34
CA ASN A 240 3.42 -2.45 3.57
C ASN A 240 2.99 -1.49 4.69
N CYS A 241 3.85 -1.19 5.66
CA CYS A 241 3.60 -0.13 6.65
C CYS A 241 3.74 1.28 6.07
N VAL A 242 4.59 1.46 5.07
CA VAL A 242 4.80 2.75 4.37
C VAL A 242 3.76 2.98 3.27
N CYS A 243 3.36 1.90 2.59
CA CYS A 243 2.45 1.88 1.46
C CYS A 243 1.16 1.19 1.88
N VAL A 244 0.25 1.95 2.49
CA VAL A 244 -0.98 1.38 3.02
C VAL A 244 -2.12 1.68 2.05
N ASN A 245 -2.76 0.64 1.51
CA ASN A 245 -3.86 0.74 0.54
C ASN A 245 -3.50 1.53 -0.73
N GLY A 246 -2.29 1.33 -1.26
CA GLY A 246 -1.81 2.06 -2.44
C GLY A 246 -1.52 3.54 -2.23
N ILE A 247 -1.66 4.04 -0.99
CA ILE A 247 -1.31 5.42 -0.65
C ILE A 247 0.06 5.39 -0.01
N VAL A 248 0.98 6.13 -0.62
CA VAL A 248 2.35 6.25 -0.14
C VAL A 248 2.56 7.66 0.36
N SER A 249 3.14 7.76 1.54
CA SER A 249 3.59 9.02 2.10
C SER A 249 4.94 9.42 1.51
N PRO A 250 5.09 10.62 0.93
CA PRO A 250 6.39 11.07 0.42
C PRO A 250 7.42 11.26 1.54
N ILE A 251 6.99 11.56 2.77
CA ILE A 251 7.88 11.72 3.92
C ILE A 251 8.36 10.35 4.41
N ASP A 252 7.44 9.40 4.57
CA ASP A 252 7.77 8.09 5.13
C ASP A 252 8.55 7.23 4.13
N ILE A 253 8.25 7.35 2.83
CA ILE A 253 9.03 6.69 1.78
C ILE A 253 10.44 7.27 1.68
N ALA A 254 10.60 8.60 1.80
CA ALA A 254 11.93 9.22 1.75
C ALA A 254 12.78 8.76 2.93
N ALA A 255 12.22 8.76 4.14
CA ALA A 255 12.89 8.23 5.33
C ALA A 255 13.22 6.73 5.20
N TYR A 256 12.31 5.94 4.64
CA TYR A 256 12.55 4.52 4.35
C TYR A 256 13.70 4.35 3.33
N ILE A 257 13.70 5.11 2.24
CA ILE A 257 14.75 5.05 1.21
C ILE A 257 16.09 5.50 1.78
N ASP A 258 16.13 6.56 2.60
CA ASP A 258 17.36 7.02 3.23
C ASP A 258 17.97 5.95 4.14
N LYS A 259 17.12 5.31 4.97
CA LYS A 259 17.54 4.19 5.81
C LYS A 259 17.98 2.98 4.98
N THR A 260 17.29 2.69 3.88
CA THR A 260 17.64 1.57 3.00
C THR A 260 18.95 1.85 2.28
N ASN A 261 19.15 3.07 1.76
CA ASN A 261 20.39 3.49 1.10
C ASN A 261 21.58 3.49 2.05
N SER A 262 21.42 3.85 3.32
CA SER A 262 22.51 3.77 4.30
C SER A 262 22.88 2.32 4.60
N ASN A 263 21.90 1.42 4.76
CA ASN A 263 22.13 -0.01 4.92
C ASN A 263 22.81 -0.63 3.69
N VAL A 264 22.35 -0.30 2.49
CA VAL A 264 22.93 -0.79 1.23
C VAL A 264 24.38 -0.33 1.09
N LYS A 265 24.69 0.94 1.38
CA LYS A 265 26.08 1.45 1.36
C LYS A 265 26.99 0.68 2.33
N PHE A 266 26.49 0.42 3.54
CA PHE A 266 27.24 -0.38 4.52
C PHE A 266 27.52 -1.79 4.00
N GLN A 267 26.53 -2.45 3.41
CA GLN A 267 26.68 -3.80 2.85
C GLN A 267 27.58 -3.86 1.63
N MET A 268 27.55 -2.86 0.75
CA MET A 268 28.50 -2.74 -0.36
C MET A 268 29.94 -2.61 0.16
N GLY A 269 30.13 -1.83 1.24
CA GLY A 269 31.40 -1.74 1.93
C GLY A 269 31.87 -3.08 2.48
N LEU A 270 30.98 -3.81 3.17
CA LEU A 270 31.26 -5.15 3.69
C LEU A 270 31.59 -6.14 2.57
N ALA A 271 30.82 -6.14 1.47
CA ALA A 271 31.05 -6.99 0.31
C ALA A 271 32.42 -6.73 -0.34
N THR A 272 32.87 -5.47 -0.36
CA THR A 272 34.21 -5.11 -0.85
C THR A 272 35.32 -5.69 0.03
N VAL A 273 35.13 -5.66 1.36
CA VAL A 273 36.08 -6.28 2.30
C VAL A 273 36.10 -7.81 2.12
N ILE A 274 34.93 -8.44 1.99
CA ILE A 274 34.82 -9.89 1.74
C ILE A 274 35.53 -10.26 0.43
N LEU A 275 35.34 -9.49 -0.65
CA LEU A 275 36.06 -9.70 -1.92
C LEU A 275 37.58 -9.66 -1.76
N ALA A 276 38.10 -8.72 -0.96
CA ALA A 276 39.52 -8.65 -0.68
C ALA A 276 40.01 -9.89 0.08
N VAL A 277 39.26 -10.34 1.09
CA VAL A 277 39.56 -11.57 1.84
C VAL A 277 39.52 -12.79 0.92
N ASP A 278 38.48 -12.94 0.12
CA ASP A 278 38.34 -14.05 -0.83
C ASP A 278 39.47 -14.06 -1.86
N SER A 279 39.93 -12.90 -2.32
CA SER A 279 41.09 -12.84 -3.22
C SER A 279 42.38 -13.35 -2.56
N GLY A 280 42.55 -13.09 -1.25
CA GLY A 280 43.65 -13.62 -0.47
C GLY A 280 43.54 -15.13 -0.24
N ILE A 281 42.35 -15.62 0.10
CA ILE A 281 42.09 -17.06 0.28
C ILE A 281 42.29 -17.79 -1.04
N LEU A 282 41.79 -17.26 -2.16
CA LEU A 282 41.98 -17.83 -3.50
C LEU A 282 43.46 -17.95 -3.85
N GLY A 283 44.28 -16.95 -3.51
CA GLY A 283 45.73 -17.01 -3.72
C GLY A 283 46.40 -18.18 -3.00
N ILE A 284 45.91 -18.56 -1.81
CA ILE A 284 46.43 -19.68 -1.01
C ILE A 284 45.83 -21.02 -1.48
N VAL A 285 44.53 -21.06 -1.74
CA VAL A 285 43.82 -22.29 -2.10
C VAL A 285 44.17 -22.76 -3.52
N ALA A 286 44.43 -21.82 -4.44
CA ALA A 286 44.79 -22.14 -5.82
C ALA A 286 46.08 -22.98 -5.92
N THR A 287 46.98 -22.92 -4.95
CA THR A 287 48.21 -23.72 -4.95
C THR A 287 47.98 -25.16 -4.47
N ASN A 288 46.88 -25.44 -3.75
CA ASN A 288 46.67 -26.70 -3.03
C ASN A 288 45.56 -27.59 -3.62
N PHE A 289 44.99 -27.22 -4.78
CA PHE A 289 43.97 -28.00 -5.53
C PHE A 289 42.74 -28.49 -4.71
N GLN A 290 42.38 -27.81 -3.62
CA GLN A 290 41.19 -28.15 -2.84
C GLN A 290 39.93 -27.62 -3.54
N SER A 291 39.13 -28.53 -4.12
CA SER A 291 38.00 -28.16 -4.97
C SER A 291 36.85 -27.47 -4.24
N ILE A 292 36.57 -27.79 -2.97
CA ILE A 292 35.43 -27.24 -2.22
C ILE A 292 35.68 -25.81 -1.72
N PRO A 293 36.77 -25.50 -0.99
CA PRO A 293 37.05 -24.13 -0.56
C PRO A 293 37.17 -23.18 -1.76
N LEU A 294 37.75 -23.65 -2.86
CA LEU A 294 37.84 -22.91 -4.11
C LEU A 294 36.45 -22.53 -4.64
N ALA A 295 35.53 -23.48 -4.69
CA ALA A 295 34.16 -23.24 -5.12
C ALA A 295 33.39 -22.27 -4.20
N MET A 296 33.54 -22.42 -2.88
CA MET A 296 32.92 -21.53 -1.91
C MET A 296 33.44 -20.10 -2.04
N CYS A 297 34.76 -19.92 -2.20
CA CYS A 297 35.35 -18.61 -2.47
C CYS A 297 34.85 -18.01 -3.78
N HIS A 298 34.75 -18.78 -4.87
CA HIS A 298 34.18 -18.28 -6.11
C HIS A 298 32.70 -17.90 -5.97
N GLY A 299 31.90 -18.70 -5.27
CA GLY A 299 30.51 -18.39 -4.97
C GLY A 299 30.37 -17.11 -4.16
N SER A 300 31.20 -16.95 -3.12
CA SER A 300 31.28 -15.73 -2.31
C SER A 300 31.65 -14.51 -3.15
N PHE A 301 32.67 -14.65 -4.00
CA PHE A 301 33.14 -13.59 -4.89
C PHE A 301 32.03 -13.12 -5.84
N ILE A 302 31.30 -14.05 -6.45
CA ILE A 302 30.16 -13.74 -7.32
C ILE A 302 29.06 -13.03 -6.50
N ALA A 303 28.69 -13.58 -5.34
CA ALA A 303 27.66 -12.99 -4.48
C ALA A 303 28.00 -11.56 -4.05
N CYS A 304 29.26 -11.27 -3.71
CA CYS A 304 29.70 -9.93 -3.35
C CYS A 304 29.71 -8.95 -4.54
N ILE A 305 30.11 -9.37 -5.74
CA ILE A 305 29.99 -8.53 -6.95
C ILE A 305 28.52 -8.24 -7.23
N THR A 306 27.66 -9.25 -7.19
CA THR A 306 26.22 -9.07 -7.40
C THR A 306 25.61 -8.17 -6.32
N CYS A 307 26.05 -8.27 -5.06
CA CYS A 307 25.65 -7.37 -3.99
C CYS A 307 26.00 -5.92 -4.30
N ILE A 308 27.20 -5.65 -4.83
CA ILE A 308 27.63 -4.30 -5.22
C ILE A 308 26.77 -3.76 -6.36
N ILE A 309 26.56 -4.55 -7.40
CA ILE A 309 25.72 -4.17 -8.55
C ILE A 309 24.28 -3.94 -8.12
N ALA A 310 23.69 -4.88 -7.37
CA ALA A 310 22.35 -4.75 -6.82
C ALA A 310 22.23 -3.51 -5.92
N GLY A 311 23.24 -3.24 -5.08
CA GLY A 311 23.27 -2.06 -4.22
C GLY A 311 23.26 -0.75 -5.00
N LEU A 312 24.02 -0.67 -6.10
CA LEU A 312 24.01 0.50 -7.00
C LEU A 312 22.64 0.68 -7.68
N ILE A 313 22.03 -0.41 -8.17
CA ILE A 313 20.72 -0.38 -8.81
C ILE A 313 19.65 0.06 -7.80
N THR A 314 19.64 -0.56 -6.62
CA THR A 314 18.70 -0.25 -5.53
C THR A 314 18.86 1.19 -5.04
N GLY A 315 20.09 1.68 -4.93
CA GLY A 315 20.36 3.08 -4.61
C GLY A 315 19.83 4.05 -5.67
N HIS A 316 20.04 3.75 -6.95
CA HIS A 316 19.50 4.56 -8.04
C HIS A 316 17.97 4.53 -8.08
N LEU A 317 17.37 3.37 -7.87
CA LEU A 317 15.92 3.20 -7.76
C LEU A 317 15.35 4.00 -6.59
N GLY A 318 16.02 3.96 -5.44
CA GLY A 318 15.66 4.75 -4.26
C GLY A 318 15.66 6.26 -4.55
N GLU A 319 16.71 6.80 -5.16
CA GLU A 319 16.74 8.23 -5.51
C GLU A 319 15.65 8.61 -6.53
N ARG A 320 15.32 7.72 -7.47
CA ARG A 320 14.17 7.93 -8.37
C ARG A 320 12.84 7.97 -7.62
N LEU A 321 12.64 7.11 -6.64
CA LEU A 321 11.43 7.10 -5.83
C LEU A 321 11.26 8.36 -4.97
N LYS A 322 12.35 9.07 -4.64
CA LYS A 322 12.28 10.37 -3.95
C LYS A 322 11.83 11.52 -4.86
N SER A 323 12.05 11.40 -6.17
CA SER A 323 11.70 12.46 -7.11
C SER A 323 10.18 12.65 -7.17
N PRO A 324 9.62 13.86 -6.95
CA PRO A 324 8.17 14.07 -6.87
C PRO A 324 7.40 13.64 -8.13
N SER A 325 8.00 13.83 -9.31
CA SER A 325 7.40 13.47 -10.60
C SER A 325 7.34 11.95 -10.80
N ILE A 326 8.41 11.25 -10.43
CA ILE A 326 8.52 9.80 -10.57
C ILE A 326 7.78 9.10 -9.43
N PHE A 327 7.77 9.67 -8.23
CA PHE A 327 7.06 9.17 -7.06
C PHE A 327 5.58 8.90 -7.37
N THR A 328 4.95 9.70 -8.22
CA THR A 328 3.53 9.57 -8.54
C THR A 328 3.26 8.36 -9.44
N ILE A 329 4.07 8.18 -10.47
CA ILE A 329 4.04 7.00 -11.35
C ILE A 329 4.44 5.75 -10.55
N CYS A 330 5.43 5.92 -9.69
CA CYS A 330 5.92 4.87 -8.82
C CYS A 330 4.92 4.51 -7.73
N ALA A 331 4.09 5.41 -7.20
CA ALA A 331 3.08 5.04 -6.20
C ALA A 331 2.03 4.08 -6.78
N GLY A 332 1.56 4.36 -8.01
CA GLY A 332 0.63 3.48 -8.74
C GLY A 332 1.26 2.11 -9.06
N THR A 333 2.48 2.10 -9.56
CA THR A 333 3.20 0.83 -9.88
C THR A 333 3.68 0.10 -8.62
N LEU A 334 4.07 0.81 -7.56
CA LEU A 334 4.49 0.24 -6.28
C LEU A 334 3.34 -0.49 -5.62
N ASN A 335 2.09 -0.02 -5.73
CA ASN A 335 0.94 -0.76 -5.21
C ASN A 335 0.79 -2.13 -5.88
N ASN A 336 0.95 -2.18 -7.21
CA ASN A 336 0.85 -3.41 -7.99
C ASN A 336 2.07 -4.32 -7.84
N HIS A 337 3.24 -3.74 -7.57
CA HIS A 337 4.53 -4.42 -7.58
C HIS A 337 5.28 -4.36 -6.25
N ILE A 338 4.61 -4.10 -5.12
CA ILE A 338 5.26 -3.94 -3.81
C ILE A 338 6.15 -5.13 -3.44
N ARG A 339 5.75 -6.34 -3.84
CA ARG A 339 6.52 -7.58 -3.66
C ARG A 339 7.84 -7.52 -4.43
N LEU A 340 7.81 -7.02 -5.66
CA LEU A 340 8.97 -6.91 -6.51
C LEU A 340 9.99 -5.91 -5.95
N TYR A 341 9.49 -4.78 -5.45
CA TYR A 341 10.32 -3.79 -4.75
C TYR A 341 10.89 -4.36 -3.45
N ALA A 342 10.09 -5.08 -2.65
CA ALA A 342 10.59 -5.76 -1.45
C ALA A 342 11.76 -6.70 -1.77
N ALA A 343 11.62 -7.51 -2.84
CA ALA A 343 12.71 -8.36 -3.30
C ALA A 343 13.95 -7.54 -3.70
N ALA A 344 13.78 -6.49 -4.52
CA ALA A 344 14.88 -5.65 -4.99
C ALA A 344 15.62 -4.91 -3.84
N PHE A 345 14.89 -4.39 -2.85
CA PHE A 345 15.48 -3.73 -1.68
C PHE A 345 16.17 -4.73 -0.73
N SER A 346 15.70 -5.98 -0.68
CA SER A 346 16.29 -7.04 0.14
C SER A 346 17.53 -7.71 -0.46
N MET A 347 17.74 -7.60 -1.78
CA MET A 347 18.80 -8.30 -2.51
C MET A 347 20.22 -8.01 -1.99
N PRO A 348 20.65 -6.74 -1.81
CA PRO A 348 21.99 -6.45 -1.30
C PRO A 348 22.23 -7.13 0.05
N THR A 349 21.23 -7.12 0.95
CA THR A 349 21.34 -7.74 2.27
C THR A 349 21.57 -9.23 2.19
N SER A 350 20.72 -9.91 1.43
CA SER A 350 20.81 -11.36 1.29
C SER A 350 22.12 -11.79 0.64
N LEU A 351 22.52 -11.13 -0.45
CA LEU A 351 23.74 -11.44 -1.19
C LEU A 351 25.00 -11.18 -0.34
N CYS A 352 25.01 -10.11 0.45
CA CYS A 352 26.10 -9.79 1.36
C CYS A 352 26.27 -10.88 2.44
N ILE A 353 25.17 -11.33 3.04
CA ILE A 353 25.18 -12.38 4.07
C ILE A 353 25.56 -13.74 3.47
N MET A 354 25.06 -14.04 2.27
CA MET A 354 25.44 -15.25 1.55
C MET A 354 26.94 -15.27 1.21
N GLY A 355 27.49 -14.15 0.71
CA GLY A 355 28.92 -14.00 0.46
C GLY A 355 29.74 -14.22 1.74
N LEU A 356 29.38 -13.53 2.82
CA LEU A 356 30.05 -13.71 4.11
C LEU A 356 30.02 -15.17 4.58
N GLY A 357 28.86 -15.82 4.51
CA GLY A 357 28.70 -17.22 4.91
C GLY A 357 29.57 -18.17 4.08
N LEU A 358 29.59 -18.00 2.77
CA LEU A 358 30.42 -18.81 1.85
C LEU A 358 31.91 -18.59 2.10
N SER A 359 32.35 -17.35 2.30
CA SER A 359 33.75 -17.01 2.63
C SER A 359 34.21 -17.65 3.94
N LEU A 360 33.36 -17.60 4.99
CA LEU A 360 33.64 -18.24 6.26
C LEU A 360 33.73 -19.77 6.13
N ILE A 361 32.81 -20.40 5.40
CA ILE A 361 32.85 -21.85 5.12
C ILE A 361 34.13 -22.22 4.38
N ALA A 362 34.52 -21.43 3.37
CA ALA A 362 35.75 -21.65 2.62
C ALA A 362 36.99 -21.59 3.54
N PHE A 363 37.04 -20.60 4.42
CA PHE A 363 38.13 -20.44 5.38
C PHE A 363 38.25 -21.63 6.34
N PHE A 364 37.14 -22.08 6.95
CA PHE A 364 37.17 -23.21 7.88
C PHE A 364 37.50 -24.54 7.19
N LEU A 365 36.98 -24.77 5.98
CA LEU A 365 37.26 -25.99 5.22
C LEU A 365 38.69 -26.02 4.64
N GLY A 366 39.28 -24.86 4.35
CA GLY A 366 40.66 -24.78 3.86
C GLY A 366 41.71 -25.20 4.89
N GLY A 367 41.37 -25.18 6.19
CA GLY A 367 42.25 -25.59 7.28
C GLY A 367 42.19 -27.07 7.66
N GLY A 368 41.24 -27.84 7.12
CA GLY A 368 41.05 -29.27 7.43
C GLY A 368 41.46 -30.18 6.26
N ASP A 369 41.89 -31.40 6.56
CA ASP A 369 42.08 -32.44 5.54
C ASP A 369 40.71 -32.83 4.93
N PRO A 370 40.47 -32.66 3.61
CA PRO A 370 39.14 -32.89 3.06
C PRO A 370 38.94 -34.35 2.61
N PRO A 371 37.90 -35.06 3.10
CA PRO A 371 37.48 -36.34 2.54
C PRO A 371 36.18 -36.17 1.75
N THR A 372 36.19 -35.47 0.62
CA THR A 372 34.94 -35.25 -0.15
C THR A 372 35.15 -35.11 -1.65
N SER A 373 34.20 -35.65 -2.41
CA SER A 373 34.30 -35.82 -3.87
C SER A 373 34.20 -34.49 -4.64
N PRO A 374 34.92 -34.35 -5.77
CA PRO A 374 34.95 -33.12 -6.59
C PRO A 374 33.59 -32.74 -7.19
N TRP A 375 32.65 -33.68 -7.27
CA TRP A 375 31.31 -33.45 -7.82
C TRP A 375 30.44 -32.56 -6.92
N ALA A 376 30.58 -32.67 -5.60
CA ALA A 376 29.80 -31.86 -4.67
C ALA A 376 30.15 -30.36 -4.78
N SER A 377 31.45 -30.05 -4.96
CA SER A 377 31.93 -28.68 -5.19
C SER A 377 31.30 -28.06 -6.45
N LEU A 378 31.32 -28.81 -7.55
CA LEU A 378 30.85 -28.32 -8.86
C LEU A 378 29.33 -28.06 -8.84
N ILE A 379 28.56 -28.92 -8.17
CA ILE A 379 27.12 -28.74 -7.97
C ILE A 379 26.85 -27.47 -7.18
N ILE A 380 27.54 -27.24 -6.05
CA ILE A 380 27.32 -26.07 -5.21
C ILE A 380 27.68 -24.77 -5.95
N CYS A 381 28.82 -24.75 -6.65
CA CYS A 381 29.22 -23.59 -7.45
C CYS A 381 28.22 -23.27 -8.57
N SER A 382 27.73 -24.30 -9.26
CA SER A 382 26.73 -24.16 -10.33
C SER A 382 25.39 -23.66 -9.78
N SER A 383 24.95 -24.17 -8.62
CA SER A 383 23.72 -23.71 -7.96
C SER A 383 23.80 -22.24 -7.54
N ILE A 384 24.93 -21.81 -6.98
CA ILE A 384 25.14 -20.41 -6.58
C ILE A 384 25.14 -19.52 -7.83
N ALA A 385 25.91 -19.86 -8.86
CA ALA A 385 26.00 -19.07 -10.09
C ALA A 385 24.64 -18.96 -10.82
N THR A 386 23.87 -20.06 -10.87
CA THR A 386 22.53 -20.05 -11.49
C THR A 386 21.53 -19.21 -10.70
N LEU A 387 21.58 -19.24 -9.37
CA LEU A 387 20.79 -18.35 -8.52
C LEU A 387 21.18 -16.88 -8.74
N SER A 388 22.47 -16.56 -8.77
CA SER A 388 22.94 -15.19 -9.03
C SER A 388 22.49 -14.67 -10.40
N VAL A 389 22.58 -15.49 -11.45
CA VAL A 389 22.13 -15.12 -12.80
C VAL A 389 20.62 -14.93 -12.85
N LEU A 390 19.85 -15.81 -12.20
CA LEU A 390 18.39 -15.69 -12.13
C LEU A 390 17.97 -14.40 -11.40
N GLU A 391 18.65 -14.06 -10.32
CA GLU A 391 18.41 -12.81 -9.56
C GLU A 391 18.72 -11.56 -10.39
N ILE A 392 19.85 -11.54 -11.10
CA ILE A 392 20.19 -10.44 -12.02
C ILE A 392 19.16 -10.34 -13.16
N ALA A 393 18.73 -11.48 -13.71
CA ALA A 393 17.71 -11.49 -14.76
C ALA A 393 16.37 -10.92 -14.24
N VAL A 394 15.98 -11.23 -13.00
CA VAL A 394 14.81 -10.64 -12.36
C VAL A 394 14.99 -9.12 -12.20
N LEU A 395 16.14 -8.65 -11.71
CA LEU A 395 16.44 -7.21 -11.63
C LEU A 395 16.39 -6.51 -12.99
N LEU A 396 16.94 -7.13 -14.03
CA LEU A 396 16.91 -6.59 -15.39
C LEU A 396 15.51 -6.58 -15.98
N MET A 397 14.68 -7.60 -15.70
CA MET A 397 13.26 -7.59 -16.08
C MET A 397 12.49 -6.48 -15.36
N ILE A 398 12.78 -6.22 -14.08
CA ILE A 398 12.20 -5.10 -13.33
C ILE A 398 12.58 -3.78 -14.00
N TYR A 399 13.88 -3.59 -14.24
CA TYR A 399 14.41 -2.36 -14.81
C TYR A 399 13.91 -2.12 -16.25
N SER A 400 13.84 -3.17 -17.07
CA SER A 400 13.36 -3.08 -18.46
C SER A 400 11.85 -2.92 -18.55
N GLY A 401 11.07 -3.54 -17.66
CA GLY A 401 9.62 -3.31 -17.54
C GLY A 401 9.30 -1.85 -17.23
N GLN A 402 10.08 -1.22 -16.33
CA GLN A 402 9.93 0.21 -16.04
C GLN A 402 10.34 1.12 -17.21
N LEU A 403 11.32 0.71 -18.03
CA LEU A 403 11.69 1.46 -19.24
C LEU A 403 10.63 1.36 -20.34
N ALA A 404 9.93 0.23 -20.44
CA ALA A 404 8.89 0.01 -21.44
C ALA A 404 7.64 0.87 -21.18
N GLU A 405 7.34 1.17 -19.91
CA GLU A 405 6.20 2.00 -19.50
C GLU A 405 6.51 3.50 -19.46
N SER A 406 7.71 3.93 -19.89
CA SER A 406 8.05 5.36 -19.97
C SER A 406 7.14 6.08 -20.99
N PRO A 407 6.30 7.05 -20.57
CA PRO A 407 5.27 7.68 -21.41
C PRO A 407 5.84 8.54 -22.55
N HIS A 408 7.15 8.79 -22.60
CA HIS A 408 7.77 9.61 -23.62
C HIS A 408 7.88 8.96 -25.01
N ARG A 409 7.56 7.67 -25.16
CA ARG A 409 7.71 6.99 -26.45
C ARG A 409 6.55 7.23 -27.43
N ASN A 410 5.40 7.75 -26.96
CA ASN A 410 4.21 7.91 -27.79
C ASN A 410 3.95 9.35 -28.28
N SER A 411 4.79 10.33 -27.94
CA SER A 411 4.57 11.74 -28.34
C SER A 411 5.36 12.21 -29.58
N PHE A 412 6.02 11.31 -30.33
CA PHE A 412 6.82 11.67 -31.51
C PHE A 412 6.33 11.06 -32.83
N GLY A 413 5.12 10.52 -32.86
CA GLY A 413 4.56 9.82 -34.03
C GLY A 413 3.21 10.34 -34.52
N ALA A 414 2.97 11.66 -34.45
CA ALA A 414 1.85 12.30 -35.12
C ALA A 414 2.19 13.77 -35.43
N VAL A 415 2.94 13.96 -36.52
CA VAL A 415 2.96 15.21 -37.30
C VAL A 415 2.59 14.85 -38.72
#